data_AF-A0A8S4GTP7-F1
#
_entry.id   AF-A0A8S4GTP7-F1
#
_cell.length_a   1.000
_cell.length_b   1.000
_cell.length_c   1.000
_cell.angle_alpha   90.00
_cell.angle_beta   90.00
_cell.angle_gamma   90.00
#
_symmetry.space_group_name_H-M   'P 1'
#
loop_
_entity.id
_entity.type
_entity.pdbx_description
1 polymer ?
#
loop_
_entity_poly.entity_id
_entity_poly.type
_entity_poly.pdbx_seq_one_letter_code
_entity_poly.pdbx_strand_id
1 'polypeptide(L)'
;MANAMMGAWSTGLCGCFEDCPSLCYACTCSPCLYADVMDRLNGSGHFGNFCIFCLMQGFFPLCLPCVTQTSRSTLRAKYQLPPAPCGDCCTHFWCLYCALCQEYRELKNRGVASYKAPGQPITQAPMQM
;
A
#
# COMPACT_ATOMS: atom_id res chain seq x y z
N MET A 1 3.04 20.24 4.43
CA MET A 1 3.37 19.22 5.44
C MET A 1 2.06 18.57 5.87
N ALA A 2 1.69 17.42 5.29
CA ALA A 2 0.47 16.72 5.69
C ALA A 2 0.82 15.86 6.92
N ASN A 3 0.47 16.37 8.10
CA ASN A 3 0.55 15.61 9.33
C ASN A 3 -0.56 14.55 9.27
N ALA A 4 -0.22 13.29 9.02
CA ALA A 4 -1.20 12.21 8.86
C ALA A 4 -1.81 11.86 10.22
N MET A 5 -2.87 12.58 10.57
CA MET A 5 -3.66 12.35 11.79
C MET A 5 -4.18 10.91 11.79
N MET A 6 -4.18 10.24 12.95
CA MET A 6 -4.94 8.99 13.12
C MET A 6 -6.38 9.25 12.69
N GLY A 7 -6.98 8.33 11.93
CA GLY A 7 -8.37 8.48 11.50
C GLY A 7 -8.62 9.11 10.13
N ALA A 8 -7.61 9.48 9.35
CA ALA A 8 -7.80 9.99 7.99
C ALA A 8 -6.71 9.53 6.99
N TRP A 9 -7.10 9.34 5.73
CA TRP A 9 -6.17 9.14 4.62
C TRP A 9 -5.40 10.43 4.34
N SER A 10 -4.09 10.32 4.09
CA SER A 10 -3.25 11.47 3.78
C SER A 10 -3.44 11.99 2.36
N THR A 11 -3.92 11.14 1.45
CA THR A 11 -4.18 11.47 0.03
C THR A 11 -5.47 10.81 -0.43
N GLY A 12 -6.12 11.38 -1.45
CA GLY A 12 -7.29 10.78 -2.10
C GLY A 12 -6.93 9.56 -2.95
N LEU A 13 -7.94 8.73 -3.27
CA LEU A 13 -7.78 7.53 -4.09
C LEU A 13 -7.32 7.88 -5.52
N CYS A 14 -7.89 8.92 -6.12
CA CYS A 14 -7.54 9.40 -7.46
C CYS A 14 -6.32 10.36 -7.49
N GLY A 15 -5.59 10.55 -6.39
CA GLY A 15 -4.34 11.33 -6.37
C GLY A 15 -3.19 10.69 -7.16
N CYS A 16 -3.45 9.64 -7.94
CA CYS A 16 -2.45 8.91 -8.70
C CYS A 16 -1.93 9.69 -9.90
N PHE A 17 -2.71 10.65 -10.39
CA PHE A 17 -2.26 11.64 -11.38
C PHE A 17 -1.42 12.76 -10.75
N GLU A 18 -1.46 12.92 -9.43
CA GLU A 18 -0.67 13.92 -8.70
C GLU A 18 0.76 13.42 -8.44
N ASP A 19 0.96 12.10 -8.33
CA ASP A 19 2.25 11.45 -8.10
C ASP A 19 2.65 10.53 -9.27
N CYS A 20 3.05 11.13 -10.39
CA CYS A 20 3.57 10.42 -11.57
C CYS A 20 4.61 9.32 -11.26
N PRO A 21 5.58 9.50 -10.35
CA PRO A 21 6.54 8.43 -10.05
C PRO A 21 5.91 7.17 -9.46
N SER A 22 4.90 7.32 -8.58
CA SER A 22 4.18 6.19 -7.98
C SER A 22 3.33 5.45 -9.01
N LEU A 23 2.68 6.20 -9.92
CA LEU A 23 1.92 5.66 -11.03
C LEU A 23 2.84 4.93 -12.02
N CYS A 24 3.97 5.53 -12.40
CA CYS A 24 4.97 4.89 -13.26
C CYS A 24 5.52 3.60 -12.63
N TYR A 25 5.76 3.58 -11.32
CA TYR A 25 6.20 2.38 -10.63
C TYR A 25 5.11 1.29 -10.60
N ALA A 26 3.85 1.68 -10.37
CA ALA A 26 2.70 0.78 -10.44
C ALA A 26 2.47 0.21 -11.85
N CYS A 27 2.67 1.01 -12.90
CA CYS A 27 2.54 0.58 -14.29
C CYS A 27 3.72 -0.29 -14.76
N THR A 28 4.93 -0.01 -14.27
CA THR A 28 6.15 -0.76 -14.65
C THR A 28 6.23 -2.10 -13.93
N CYS A 29 5.89 -2.16 -12.63
CA CYS A 29 5.84 -3.40 -11.86
C CYS A 29 4.84 -3.32 -10.70
N SER A 30 3.55 -3.55 -10.97
CA SER A 30 2.53 -3.67 -9.92
C SER A 30 2.80 -4.77 -8.89
N PRO A 31 3.37 -5.94 -9.22
CA PRO A 31 3.69 -6.95 -8.20
C PRO A 31 4.77 -6.46 -7.23
N CYS A 32 5.77 -5.72 -7.73
CA CYS A 32 6.84 -5.15 -6.92
C CYS A 32 6.29 -4.11 -5.94
N LEU A 33 5.38 -3.25 -6.41
CA LEU A 33 4.74 -2.23 -5.60
C LEU A 33 3.90 -2.84 -4.47
N TYR A 34 3.05 -3.83 -4.78
CA TYR A 34 2.26 -4.53 -3.76
C TYR A 34 3.17 -5.22 -2.74
N ALA A 35 4.21 -5.90 -3.20
CA ALA A 35 5.16 -6.56 -2.33
C ALA A 35 5.88 -5.57 -1.39
N ASP A 36 6.24 -4.39 -1.89
CA ASP A 36 6.87 -3.34 -1.08
C ASP A 36 5.89 -2.76 -0.04
N VAL A 37 4.63 -2.54 -0.43
CA VAL A 37 3.57 -2.12 0.50
C VAL A 37 3.38 -3.15 1.61
N MET A 38 3.30 -4.44 1.28
CA MET A 38 3.14 -5.50 2.27
C MET A 38 4.35 -5.61 3.18
N ASP A 39 5.57 -5.60 2.62
CA ASP A 39 6.80 -5.68 3.41
C ASP A 39 6.91 -4.52 4.42
N ARG A 40 6.57 -3.29 4.01
CA ARG A 40 6.47 -2.13 4.90
C ARG A 40 5.38 -2.27 5.96
N LEU A 41 4.27 -2.92 5.64
CA LEU A 41 3.12 -3.02 6.54
C LEU A 41 3.35 -4.00 7.68
N ASN A 42 3.81 -5.20 7.34
CA ASN A 42 3.84 -6.36 8.23
C ASN A 42 5.16 -7.14 8.19
N GLY A 43 6.14 -6.74 7.37
CA GLY A 43 7.43 -7.44 7.26
C GLY A 43 7.33 -8.86 6.71
N SER A 44 6.27 -9.17 5.95
CA SER A 44 6.01 -10.52 5.42
C SER A 44 6.94 -10.95 4.28
N GLY A 45 7.90 -10.11 3.89
CA GLY A 45 8.91 -10.42 2.90
C GLY A 45 8.48 -10.06 1.47
N HIS A 46 9.37 -9.37 0.75
CA HIS A 46 9.12 -8.88 -0.61
C HIS A 46 8.87 -10.02 -1.61
N PHE A 47 9.73 -11.05 -1.64
CA PHE A 47 9.65 -12.13 -2.63
C PHE A 47 8.35 -12.95 -2.51
N GLY A 48 7.88 -13.23 -1.30
CA GLY A 48 6.65 -14.01 -1.07
C GLY A 48 5.42 -13.29 -1.61
N ASN A 49 5.26 -12.01 -1.26
CA ASN A 49 4.14 -11.20 -1.75
C ASN A 49 4.19 -10.96 -3.26
N PHE A 50 5.39 -10.79 -3.82
CA PHE A 50 5.58 -10.69 -5.27
C PHE A 50 5.09 -11.96 -5.97
N CYS A 51 5.50 -13.14 -5.49
CA CYS A 51 5.10 -14.42 -6.05
C CYS A 51 3.59 -14.64 -5.93
N ILE A 52 2.99 -14.36 -4.77
CA ILE A 52 1.54 -14.46 -4.56
C ILE A 52 0.79 -13.57 -5.56
N PHE A 53 1.21 -12.32 -5.72
CA PHE A 53 0.58 -11.39 -6.65
C PHE A 53 0.68 -11.91 -8.10
N CYS A 54 1.86 -12.34 -8.54
CA CYS A 54 2.07 -12.89 -9.88
C CYS A 54 1.24 -14.15 -10.13
N LEU A 55 1.16 -15.07 -9.16
CA LEU A 55 0.35 -16.28 -9.26
C LEU A 55 -1.15 -15.95 -9.36
N MET A 56 -1.63 -15.03 -8.53
CA MET A 56 -3.04 -14.61 -8.58
C MET A 56 -3.37 -13.88 -9.87
N GLN A 57 -2.48 -13.01 -10.36
CA GLN A 57 -2.69 -12.33 -11.63
C GLN A 57 -2.70 -13.31 -12.81
N GLY A 58 -1.84 -14.34 -12.80
CA GLY A 58 -1.73 -15.31 -13.89
C GLY A 58 -2.86 -16.35 -13.92
N PHE A 59 -3.26 -16.87 -12.76
CA PHE A 59 -4.23 -17.97 -12.67
C PHE A 59 -5.65 -17.51 -12.30
N PHE A 60 -5.79 -16.41 -11.55
CA PHE A 60 -7.06 -15.95 -10.99
C PHE A 60 -7.20 -14.41 -11.00
N PRO A 61 -7.12 -13.75 -12.16
CA PRO A 61 -7.08 -12.28 -12.25
C PRO A 61 -8.32 -11.60 -11.63
N LEU A 62 -9.50 -12.23 -11.72
CA LEU A 62 -10.74 -11.72 -11.10
C LEU A 62 -10.70 -11.76 -9.56
N CYS A 63 -9.87 -12.62 -8.98
CA CYS A 63 -9.69 -12.76 -7.53
C CYS A 63 -8.51 -11.91 -7.00
N LEU A 64 -7.72 -11.27 -7.87
CA LEU A 64 -6.59 -10.43 -7.47
C LEU A 64 -6.99 -9.31 -6.49
N PRO A 65 -8.16 -8.63 -6.65
CA PRO A 65 -8.65 -7.66 -5.66
C PRO A 65 -8.87 -8.26 -4.27
N CYS A 66 -9.22 -9.54 -4.17
CA CYS A 66 -9.48 -10.21 -2.89
C CYS A 66 -8.20 -10.41 -2.07
N VAL A 67 -7.06 -10.56 -2.74
CA VAL A 67 -5.75 -10.67 -2.09
C VAL A 67 -5.20 -9.28 -1.78
N THR A 68 -5.26 -8.39 -2.76
CA THR A 68 -4.68 -7.04 -2.63
C THR A 68 -5.43 -6.15 -1.64
N GLN A 69 -6.74 -6.35 -1.41
CA GLN A 69 -7.46 -5.62 -0.35
C GLN A 69 -6.91 -5.84 1.07
N THR A 70 -6.09 -6.86 1.29
CA THR A 70 -5.52 -7.15 2.61
C THR A 70 -4.58 -6.04 3.08
N SER A 71 -3.74 -5.48 2.19
CA SER A 71 -2.87 -4.35 2.50
C SER A 71 -3.69 -3.15 2.97
N ARG A 72 -4.79 -2.84 2.27
CA ARG A 72 -5.73 -1.80 2.66
C ARG A 72 -6.37 -2.06 4.01
N SER A 73 -6.89 -3.27 4.23
CA SER A 73 -7.54 -3.66 5.48
C SER A 73 -6.58 -3.53 6.66
N THR A 74 -5.33 -3.97 6.48
CA THR A 74 -4.26 -3.82 7.47
C THR A 74 -3.93 -2.36 7.74
N LEU A 75 -3.81 -1.51 6.72
CA LEU A 75 -3.61 -0.06 6.89
C LEU A 75 -4.72 0.57 7.72
N ARG A 76 -5.97 0.21 7.44
CA ARG A 76 -7.14 0.76 8.13
C ARG A 76 -7.18 0.35 9.58
N ALA A 77 -6.88 -0.92 9.88
CA ALA A 77 -6.77 -1.41 11.24
C ALA A 77 -5.63 -0.72 12.00
N LYS A 78 -4.46 -0.56 11.36
CA LYS A 78 -3.25 0.02 11.96
C LYS A 78 -3.36 1.52 12.25
N TYR A 79 -4.05 2.27 11.37
CA TYR A 79 -4.13 3.73 11.44
C TYR A 79 -5.55 4.28 11.68
N GLN A 80 -6.50 3.39 12.03
CA GLN A 80 -7.91 3.70 12.31
C GLN A 80 -8.62 4.45 11.17
N LEU A 81 -8.32 4.11 9.91
CA LEU A 81 -8.80 4.85 8.73
C LEU A 81 -10.31 4.62 8.45
N PRO A 82 -11.03 5.63 7.91
CA PRO A 82 -12.50 5.66 7.82
C PRO A 82 -13.04 4.73 6.71
N PRO A 83 -14.06 3.87 6.99
CA PRO A 83 -14.50 2.75 6.13
C PRO A 83 -14.68 3.14 4.66
N ALA A 84 -14.31 2.25 3.74
CA ALA A 84 -14.47 2.53 2.31
C ALA A 84 -15.96 2.53 1.94
N PRO A 85 -16.42 3.48 1.09
CA PRO A 85 -17.84 3.63 0.74
C PRO A 85 -18.44 2.41 0.03
N CYS A 86 -17.62 1.62 -0.68
CA CYS A 86 -18.05 0.38 -1.36
C CYS A 86 -17.28 -0.88 -0.91
N GLY A 87 -16.54 -0.81 0.20
CA GLY A 87 -15.63 -1.89 0.63
C GLY A 87 -14.27 -1.89 -0.08
N ASP A 88 -13.26 -2.45 0.59
CA ASP A 88 -11.86 -2.39 0.14
C ASP A 88 -11.60 -3.27 -1.10
N CYS A 89 -12.35 -4.38 -1.26
CA CYS A 89 -12.33 -5.23 -2.45
C CYS A 89 -12.84 -4.49 -3.70
N CYS A 90 -13.97 -3.78 -3.61
CA CYS A 90 -14.48 -3.00 -4.74
C CYS A 90 -13.50 -1.88 -5.13
N THR A 91 -12.81 -1.28 -4.16
CA THR A 91 -11.80 -0.26 -4.44
C THR A 91 -10.66 -0.81 -5.31
N HIS A 92 -10.17 -2.02 -5.00
CA HIS A 92 -9.15 -2.71 -5.79
C HIS A 92 -9.67 -3.25 -7.13
N PHE A 93 -10.93 -3.65 -7.18
CA PHE A 93 -11.58 -4.13 -8.40
C PHE A 93 -11.75 -3.00 -9.42
N TRP A 94 -12.14 -1.81 -8.98
CA TRP A 94 -12.40 -0.65 -9.87
C TRP A 94 -11.14 0.13 -10.26
N CYS A 95 -10.18 0.31 -9.34
CA CYS A 95 -8.87 0.86 -9.69
C CYS A 95 -7.75 0.32 -8.79
N LEU A 96 -7.25 -0.88 -9.14
CA LEU A 96 -6.15 -1.55 -8.45
C LEU A 96 -4.90 -0.65 -8.31
N TYR A 97 -4.45 -0.06 -9.42
CA TYR A 97 -3.26 0.80 -9.41
C TYR A 97 -3.45 2.02 -8.52
N CYS A 98 -4.65 2.61 -8.53
CA CYS A 98 -4.93 3.78 -7.72
C CYS A 98 -4.86 3.46 -6.22
N ALA A 99 -5.47 2.33 -5.85
CA ALA A 99 -5.47 1.83 -4.49
C ALA A 99 -4.03 1.55 -4.01
N LEU A 100 -3.24 0.81 -4.78
CA LEU A 100 -1.84 0.51 -4.43
C LEU A 100 -0.97 1.77 -4.31
N CYS A 101 -1.15 2.74 -5.21
CA CYS A 101 -0.42 4.01 -5.12
C CYS A 101 -0.82 4.81 -3.88
N GLN A 102 -2.13 4.86 -3.54
CA GLN A 102 -2.60 5.51 -2.32
C GLN A 102 -1.98 4.87 -1.08
N GLU A 103 -1.93 3.54 -1.02
CA GLU A 103 -1.35 2.79 0.11
C GLU A 103 0.15 3.01 0.26
N TYR A 104 0.87 2.99 -0.86
CA TYR A 104 2.30 3.30 -0.89
C TYR A 104 2.59 4.73 -0.41
N ARG A 105 1.81 5.72 -0.87
CA ARG A 105 1.91 7.10 -0.40
C ARG A 105 1.58 7.25 1.07
N GLU A 106 0.57 6.54 1.55
CA GLU A 106 0.18 6.55 2.96
C GLU A 106 1.33 6.09 3.85
N LEU A 107 1.99 4.98 3.48
CA LEU A 107 3.16 4.47 4.17
C LEU A 107 4.33 5.45 4.13
N LYS A 108 4.59 6.05 2.95
CA LYS A 108 5.63 7.06 2.77
C LYS A 108 5.38 8.30 3.64
N ASN A 109 4.16 8.83 3.63
CA ASN A 109 3.77 10.03 4.39
C ASN A 109 3.82 9.79 5.91
N ARG A 110 3.60 8.55 6.34
CA ARG A 110 3.74 8.13 7.74
C ARG A 110 5.17 7.78 8.15
N GLY A 111 6.15 8.03 7.27
CA GLY A 111 7.57 7.79 7.57
C GLY A 111 8.00 6.33 7.52
N VAL A 112 7.16 5.44 6.99
CA VAL A 112 7.52 4.02 6.79
C VAL A 112 8.33 3.91 5.50
N ALA A 113 9.62 4.22 5.59
CA ALA A 113 10.54 4.17 4.44
C ALA A 113 10.86 2.73 4.02
N SER A 114 10.79 2.41 2.72
CA SER A 114 11.60 1.33 2.13
C SER A 114 12.87 1.96 1.67
N TYR A 115 13.87 1.81 2.52
CA TYR A 115 15.20 1.51 2.06
C TYR A 115 15.97 1.00 3.27
N LYS A 116 16.18 -0.31 3.37
CA LYS A 116 17.21 -0.84 4.28
C LYS A 116 18.54 -0.69 3.55
N ALA A 117 19.24 0.43 3.78
CA ALA A 117 20.68 0.41 3.61
C ALA A 117 21.26 -0.60 4.63
N PRO A 118 22.21 -1.47 4.27
CA PRO A 118 22.81 -2.39 5.24
C PRO A 118 23.47 -1.56 6.36
N GLY A 119 22.95 -1.70 7.59
CA GLY A 119 23.53 -1.08 8.79
C GLY A 119 22.76 0.06 9.47
N GLN A 120 21.55 0.44 9.02
CA GLN A 120 20.74 1.43 9.77
C GLN A 120 19.72 0.78 10.72
N PRO A 121 19.62 1.25 11.98
CA PRO A 121 18.63 0.78 12.94
C PRO A 121 17.22 1.20 12.53
N ILE A 122 16.24 0.35 12.83
CA ILE A 122 14.82 0.59 12.63
C ILE A 122 14.41 1.79 13.49
N THR A 123 14.40 2.99 12.90
CA THR A 123 13.89 4.18 13.57
C THR A 123 12.41 4.29 13.24
N GLN A 124 11.59 3.64 14.07
CA GLN A 124 10.19 4.04 14.20
C GLN A 124 10.20 5.44 14.80
N ALA A 125 9.58 6.42 14.11
CA ALA A 125 9.33 7.72 14.72
C ALA A 125 8.55 7.50 16.03
N PRO A 126 8.89 8.21 17.12
CA PRO A 126 8.24 8.02 18.40
C PRO A 126 6.74 8.23 18.24
N MET A 127 5.98 7.26 18.73
CA MET A 127 4.53 7.32 18.87
C MET A 127 4.24 8.48 19.83
N GLN A 128 3.98 9.67 19.29
CA GLN A 128 3.65 10.83 20.12
C GLN A 128 2.25 10.60 20.71
N MET A 129 2.23 10.33 22.02
CA MET A 129 1.03 10.24 22.86
C MET A 129 0.32 11.59 22.94
#